data_AF-A0A2A2TMJ3-F1
#
_entry.id   AF-A0A2A2TMJ3-F1
#
_cell.length_a   1.000
_cell.length_b   1.000
_cell.length_c   1.000
_cell.angle_alpha   90.00
_cell.angle_beta   90.00
_cell.angle_gamma   90.00
#
_symmetry.space_group_name_H-M   'P 1'
#
loop_
_entity.id
_entity.type
_entity.pdbx_description
1 polymer ?
#
loop_
_entity_poly.entity_id
_entity_poly.type
_entity_poly.pdbx_seq_one_letter_code
_entity_poly.pdbx_strand_id
1 'polypeptide(L)'
;MFKFDLYQKKYPEANVEIDTTSEEIDLEFISADLPKLMSSMTIGADRIRSIVVSLRNFSRLDEAEMKPVDLHEGIENTLLILQHRIKPNIDFPGIDIIKEYGNLPLIECYAGQINQVLMNILSNAIDTLIEAVKNHCDFTPQIRISTTTSPSKSRAIICIADNGMGISEEVKKRIFDPFFTTKEVGKGTGLGLAISYQIIVDKHQGVLKCTSKPNKGTEFMIEIPLK
;
A
#
# COMPACT_ATOMS: atom_id res chain seq x y z
N MET A 1 -7.30 -31.53 14.90
CA MET A 1 -7.53 -32.99 15.04
C MET A 1 -8.98 -33.22 14.69
N PHE A 2 -9.25 -33.70 13.48
CA PHE A 2 -10.62 -33.88 13.01
C PHE A 2 -11.28 -34.98 13.84
N LYS A 3 -12.60 -34.88 14.08
CA LYS A 3 -13.37 -35.95 14.73
C LYS A 3 -13.26 -37.30 13.98
N PHE A 4 -12.85 -37.25 12.71
CA PHE A 4 -12.60 -38.39 11.84
C PHE A 4 -11.39 -39.24 12.26
N ASP A 5 -10.28 -38.63 12.64
CA ASP A 5 -9.08 -39.35 13.14
C ASP A 5 -9.40 -40.17 14.40
N LEU A 6 -10.29 -39.63 15.24
CA LEU A 6 -10.77 -40.30 16.45
C LEU A 6 -11.74 -41.46 16.13
N TYR A 7 -12.52 -41.33 15.05
CA TYR A 7 -13.44 -42.36 14.57
C TYR A 7 -12.68 -43.56 13.99
N GLN A 8 -11.72 -43.32 13.06
CA GLN A 8 -10.85 -44.37 12.52
C GLN A 8 -10.02 -45.09 13.60
N LYS A 9 -9.54 -44.35 14.62
CA LYS A 9 -8.82 -44.96 15.75
C LYS A 9 -9.70 -45.83 16.65
N LYS A 10 -11.00 -45.54 16.77
CA LYS A 10 -11.92 -46.27 17.66
C LYS A 10 -12.67 -47.41 16.97
N TYR A 11 -12.84 -47.36 15.66
CA TYR A 11 -13.53 -48.39 14.87
C TYR A 11 -12.70 -48.75 13.63
N PRO A 12 -11.61 -49.53 13.80
CA PRO A 12 -10.72 -49.92 12.70
C PRO A 12 -11.31 -50.98 11.75
N GLU A 13 -12.36 -51.69 12.17
CA GLU A 13 -13.15 -52.58 11.31
C GLU A 13 -14.47 -51.86 10.98
N ALA A 14 -14.43 -50.97 9.99
CA ALA A 14 -15.63 -50.32 9.51
C ALA A 14 -16.51 -51.33 8.74
N ASN A 15 -17.81 -51.04 8.65
CA ASN A 15 -18.74 -51.82 7.84
C ASN A 15 -18.28 -51.74 6.36
N VAL A 16 -18.33 -52.85 5.61
CA VAL A 16 -17.88 -52.96 4.20
C VAL A 16 -18.46 -51.84 3.33
N GLU A 17 -19.71 -51.46 3.60
CA GLU A 17 -20.41 -50.36 2.92
C GLU A 17 -19.75 -48.99 3.16
N ILE A 18 -19.21 -48.75 4.37
CA ILE A 18 -18.51 -47.51 4.73
C ILE A 18 -17.14 -47.44 4.06
N ASP A 19 -16.39 -48.55 4.02
CA ASP A 19 -15.08 -48.60 3.36
C ASP A 19 -15.22 -48.42 1.85
N THR A 20 -16.18 -49.10 1.23
CA THR A 20 -16.47 -48.98 -0.20
C THR A 20 -16.84 -47.53 -0.56
N THR A 21 -17.75 -46.90 0.20
CA THR A 21 -18.11 -45.50 -0.05
C THR A 21 -16.98 -44.52 0.27
N SER A 22 -16.12 -44.81 1.26
CA SER A 22 -14.98 -43.96 1.60
C SER A 22 -13.89 -43.98 0.51
N GLU A 23 -13.67 -45.14 -0.10
CA GLU A 23 -12.78 -45.30 -1.26
C GLU A 23 -13.38 -44.65 -2.51
N GLU A 24 -14.68 -44.82 -2.77
CA GLU A 24 -15.37 -44.21 -3.93
C GLU A 24 -15.31 -42.68 -3.94
N ILE A 25 -15.37 -42.04 -2.77
CA ILE A 25 -15.33 -40.57 -2.65
C ILE A 25 -13.93 -40.01 -2.35
N ASP A 26 -12.91 -40.87 -2.27
CA ASP A 26 -11.54 -40.51 -1.88
C ASP A 26 -11.53 -39.66 -0.58
N LEU A 27 -12.15 -40.21 0.46
CA LEU A 27 -12.42 -39.50 1.71
C LEU A 27 -11.13 -39.03 2.42
N GLU A 28 -10.03 -39.77 2.25
CA GLU A 28 -8.71 -39.42 2.78
C GLU A 28 -8.17 -38.15 2.12
N PHE A 29 -8.28 -38.04 0.79
CA PHE A 29 -7.97 -36.82 0.06
C PHE A 29 -8.84 -35.64 0.52
N ILE A 30 -10.16 -35.83 0.61
CA ILE A 30 -11.09 -34.77 1.04
C ILE A 30 -10.76 -34.29 2.45
N SER A 31 -10.50 -35.20 3.39
CA SER A 31 -10.18 -34.85 4.78
C SER A 31 -8.86 -34.08 4.89
N ALA A 32 -7.89 -34.37 4.03
CA ALA A 32 -6.61 -33.66 3.97
C ALA A 32 -6.69 -32.31 3.24
N ASP A 33 -7.54 -32.19 2.21
CA ASP A 33 -7.61 -31.03 1.34
C ASP A 33 -8.64 -29.98 1.80
N LEU A 34 -9.78 -30.41 2.33
CA LEU A 34 -10.83 -29.52 2.83
C LEU A 34 -10.33 -28.48 3.85
N PRO A 35 -9.45 -28.82 4.82
CA PRO A 35 -8.91 -27.82 5.75
C PRO A 35 -8.02 -26.79 5.05
N LYS A 36 -7.27 -27.20 4.03
CA LYS A 36 -6.41 -26.31 3.23
C LYS A 36 -7.25 -25.38 2.37
N LEU A 37 -8.32 -25.90 1.75
CA LEU A 37 -9.29 -25.11 1.01
C LEU A 37 -9.99 -24.08 1.90
N MET A 38 -10.47 -24.50 3.07
CA MET A 38 -11.08 -23.60 4.06
C MET A 38 -10.10 -22.52 4.51
N SER A 39 -8.85 -22.90 4.82
CA SER A 39 -7.80 -21.93 5.17
C SER A 39 -7.53 -20.94 4.04
N SER A 40 -7.47 -21.41 2.80
CA SER A 40 -7.23 -20.58 1.62
C SER A 40 -8.39 -19.62 1.37
N MET A 41 -9.63 -20.10 1.57
CA MET A 41 -10.84 -19.28 1.50
C MET A 41 -10.87 -18.22 2.60
N THR A 42 -10.50 -18.56 3.84
CA THR A 42 -10.41 -17.59 4.95
C THR A 42 -9.38 -16.50 4.65
N ILE A 43 -8.18 -16.87 4.19
CA ILE A 43 -7.14 -15.90 3.80
C ILE A 43 -7.63 -15.00 2.65
N GLY A 44 -8.31 -15.57 1.65
CA GLY A 44 -8.92 -14.82 0.55
C GLY A 44 -9.99 -13.86 1.03
N ALA A 45 -10.89 -14.30 1.92
CA ALA A 45 -11.96 -13.49 2.49
C ALA A 45 -11.43 -12.34 3.36
N ASP A 46 -10.43 -12.60 4.21
CA ASP A 46 -9.76 -11.58 5.03
C ASP A 46 -9.05 -10.55 4.15
N ARG A 47 -8.44 -10.99 3.04
CA ARG A 47 -7.84 -10.09 2.05
C ARG A 47 -8.89 -9.22 1.38
N ILE A 48 -10.01 -9.79 0.92
CA ILE A 48 -11.12 -9.03 0.32
C ILE A 48 -11.68 -8.04 1.34
N ARG A 49 -11.92 -8.47 2.57
CA ARG A 49 -12.38 -7.60 3.67
C ARG A 49 -11.41 -6.44 3.87
N SER A 50 -10.12 -6.70 3.92
CA SER A 50 -9.10 -5.66 4.10
C SER A 50 -9.11 -4.67 2.94
N ILE A 51 -9.22 -5.15 1.69
CA ILE A 51 -9.34 -4.29 0.51
C ILE A 51 -10.62 -3.45 0.57
N VAL A 52 -11.77 -4.03 0.91
CA VAL A 52 -13.05 -3.30 1.00
C VAL A 52 -13.02 -2.27 2.12
N VAL A 53 -12.43 -2.59 3.27
CA VAL A 53 -12.25 -1.64 4.38
C VAL A 53 -11.31 -0.50 3.98
N SER A 54 -10.15 -0.80 3.38
CA SER A 54 -9.23 0.23 2.91
C SER A 54 -9.83 1.08 1.79
N LEU A 55 -10.58 0.49 0.85
CA LEU A 55 -11.33 1.24 -0.17
C LEU A 55 -12.41 2.10 0.47
N ARG A 56 -13.15 1.61 1.47
CA ARG A 56 -14.15 2.41 2.19
C ARG A 56 -13.50 3.57 2.95
N ASN A 57 -12.36 3.34 3.60
CA ASN A 57 -11.60 4.39 4.31
C ASN A 57 -10.97 5.39 3.34
N PHE A 58 -10.54 4.93 2.16
CA PHE A 58 -10.01 5.74 1.07
C PHE A 58 -11.09 6.58 0.40
N SER A 59 -12.23 5.97 0.04
CA SER A 59 -13.39 6.61 -0.62
C SER A 59 -14.16 7.56 0.30
N ARG A 60 -13.77 7.75 1.55
CA ARG A 60 -14.17 8.91 2.37
C ARG A 60 -13.57 10.23 1.84
N LEU A 61 -13.41 10.36 0.53
CA LEU A 61 -13.03 11.58 -0.18
C LEU A 61 -14.07 12.70 0.07
N ASP A 62 -15.30 12.34 0.43
CA ASP A 62 -16.43 13.25 0.68
C ASP A 62 -16.67 13.59 2.16
N GLU A 63 -15.86 13.10 3.12
CA GLU A 63 -15.96 13.61 4.50
C GLU A 63 -15.40 15.04 4.55
N ALA A 64 -16.31 16.02 4.52
CA ALA A 64 -16.02 17.45 4.53
C ALA A 64 -15.57 17.99 5.90
N GLU A 65 -15.32 17.12 6.88
CA GLU A 65 -14.97 17.50 8.25
C GLU A 65 -13.57 17.00 8.62
N MET A 66 -12.80 17.86 9.28
CA MET A 66 -11.56 17.45 9.92
C MET A 66 -11.88 16.61 11.13
N LYS A 67 -11.13 15.53 11.31
CA LYS A 67 -11.24 14.65 12.47
C LYS A 67 -9.85 14.21 12.92
N PRO A 68 -9.69 13.73 14.16
CA PRO A 68 -8.47 13.08 14.59
C PRO A 68 -8.22 11.82 13.74
N VAL A 69 -7.11 11.79 13.02
CA VAL A 69 -6.71 10.71 12.12
C VAL A 69 -5.34 10.18 12.52
N ASP A 70 -5.21 8.85 12.49
CA ASP A 70 -3.92 8.18 12.53
C ASP A 70 -3.30 8.18 11.13
N LEU A 71 -2.21 8.93 10.94
CA LEU A 71 -1.51 8.98 9.66
C LEU A 71 -0.86 7.65 9.28
N HIS A 72 -0.44 6.84 10.25
CA HIS A 72 0.11 5.52 9.97
C HIS A 72 -0.95 4.61 9.38
N GLU A 73 -2.20 4.68 9.87
CA GLU A 73 -3.32 3.95 9.27
C GLU A 73 -3.54 4.38 7.80
N GLY A 74 -3.45 5.68 7.52
CA GLY A 74 -3.54 6.22 6.15
C GLY A 74 -2.45 5.66 5.21
N ILE A 75 -1.21 5.63 5.69
CA ILE A 75 -0.06 5.07 4.95
C ILE A 75 -0.27 3.57 4.70
N GLU A 76 -0.62 2.80 5.73
CA GLU A 76 -0.83 1.35 5.62
C GLU A 76 -1.98 1.00 4.66
N ASN A 77 -3.11 1.72 4.76
CA ASN A 77 -4.24 1.54 3.86
C ASN A 77 -3.85 1.82 2.40
N THR A 78 -3.05 2.87 2.17
CA THR A 78 -2.59 3.23 0.83
C THR A 78 -1.62 2.17 0.26
N LEU A 79 -0.69 1.68 1.08
CA LEU A 79 0.20 0.58 0.71
C LEU A 79 -0.57 -0.71 0.41
N LEU A 80 -1.64 -0.99 1.15
CA LEU A 80 -2.48 -2.16 0.90
C LEU A 80 -3.20 -2.06 -0.46
N ILE A 81 -3.74 -0.89 -0.79
CA ILE A 81 -4.38 -0.64 -2.09
C ILE A 81 -3.36 -0.81 -3.24
N LEU A 82 -2.14 -0.30 -3.05
CA LEU A 82 -1.05 -0.38 -4.02
C LEU A 82 -0.30 -1.73 -3.99
N GLN A 83 -0.67 -2.66 -3.12
CA GLN A 83 0.06 -3.92 -2.91
C GLN A 83 0.24 -4.73 -4.20
N HIS A 84 -0.75 -4.72 -5.10
CA HIS A 84 -0.68 -5.44 -6.37
C HIS A 84 0.41 -4.90 -7.32
N ARG A 85 0.84 -3.65 -7.14
CA ARG A 85 1.91 -3.00 -7.91
C ARG A 85 3.27 -3.11 -7.23
N ILE A 86 3.27 -3.31 -5.92
CA ILE A 86 4.48 -3.42 -5.09
C ILE A 86 5.02 -4.85 -5.06
N LYS A 87 4.14 -5.85 -5.03
CA LYS A 87 4.54 -7.26 -4.90
C LYS A 87 5.28 -7.77 -6.16
N PRO A 88 6.24 -8.68 -5.98
CA PRO A 88 6.92 -9.32 -7.10
C PRO A 88 5.92 -10.08 -7.99
N ASN A 89 6.19 -10.09 -9.28
CA ASN A 89 5.51 -10.91 -10.28
C ASN A 89 6.52 -11.41 -11.32
N ILE A 90 6.06 -12.06 -12.38
CA ILE A 90 6.93 -12.71 -13.39
C ILE A 90 7.91 -11.71 -14.02
N ASP A 91 7.49 -10.46 -14.23
CA ASP A 91 8.25 -9.43 -14.96
C ASP A 91 8.77 -8.32 -14.03
N PHE A 92 8.59 -8.44 -12.71
CA PHE A 92 8.90 -7.39 -11.75
C PHE A 92 9.42 -7.97 -10.43
N PRO A 93 10.63 -7.57 -9.95
CA PRO A 93 11.23 -8.11 -8.73
C PRO A 93 10.52 -7.68 -7.45
N GLY A 94 9.54 -6.78 -7.53
CA GLY A 94 8.89 -6.18 -6.38
C GLY A 94 9.62 -4.93 -5.87
N ILE A 95 8.99 -4.23 -4.95
CA ILE A 95 9.55 -3.05 -4.28
C ILE A 95 9.71 -3.36 -2.80
N ASP A 96 10.91 -3.14 -2.28
CA ASP A 96 11.19 -3.21 -0.85
C ASP A 96 10.66 -1.95 -0.15
N ILE A 97 9.78 -2.14 0.84
CA ILE A 97 9.17 -1.04 1.58
C ILE A 97 9.80 -0.96 2.97
N ILE A 98 10.66 0.04 3.17
CA ILE A 98 11.26 0.32 4.47
C ILE A 98 10.39 1.32 5.23
N LYS A 99 9.94 0.93 6.42
CA LYS A 99 9.06 1.74 7.29
C LYS A 99 9.80 2.15 8.55
N GLU A 100 9.95 3.45 8.73
CA GLU A 100 10.63 4.08 9.87
C GLU A 100 9.63 5.01 10.57
N TYR A 101 8.64 4.40 11.23
CA TYR A 101 7.58 5.16 11.88
C TYR A 101 8.04 5.65 13.26
N GLY A 102 8.28 6.96 13.35
CA GLY A 102 8.35 7.65 14.63
C GLY A 102 6.97 7.78 15.27
N ASN A 103 6.95 8.19 16.54
CA ASN A 103 5.70 8.38 17.28
C ASN A 103 4.97 9.65 16.82
N LEU A 104 3.79 9.50 16.23
CA LEU A 104 2.93 10.61 15.82
C LEU A 104 1.64 10.62 16.66
N PRO A 105 1.18 11.80 17.14
CA PRO A 105 -0.14 11.90 17.72
C PRO A 105 -1.22 11.78 16.63
N LEU A 106 -2.48 11.60 17.05
CA LEU A 106 -3.61 11.79 16.15
C LEU A 106 -3.63 13.24 15.65
N ILE A 107 -3.90 13.41 14.35
CA ILE A 107 -3.84 14.71 13.69
C ILE A 107 -5.22 15.08 13.20
N GLU A 108 -5.65 16.31 13.49
CA GLU A 108 -6.87 16.85 12.89
C GLU A 108 -6.63 17.19 11.42
N CYS A 109 -7.11 16.31 10.53
CA CYS A 109 -6.98 16.49 9.09
C CYS A 109 -8.17 15.88 8.33
N TYR A 110 -8.26 16.21 7.04
CA TYR A 110 -9.20 15.58 6.12
C TYR A 110 -8.65 14.22 5.65
N ALA A 111 -9.07 13.13 6.28
CA ALA A 111 -8.55 11.78 6.03
C ALA A 111 -8.53 11.41 4.53
N GLY A 112 -9.64 11.64 3.81
CA GLY A 112 -9.73 11.35 2.38
C GLY A 112 -8.72 12.13 1.54
N GLN A 113 -8.50 13.40 1.87
CA GLN A 113 -7.54 14.25 1.15
C GLN A 113 -6.10 13.83 1.43
N ILE A 114 -5.75 13.50 2.69
CA ILE A 114 -4.41 12.99 3.02
C ILE A 114 -4.17 11.65 2.34
N ASN A 115 -5.14 10.74 2.35
CA ASN A 115 -5.04 9.47 1.62
C ASN A 115 -4.84 9.68 0.12
N GLN A 116 -5.48 10.69 -0.47
CA GLN A 116 -5.27 11.08 -1.87
C GLN A 116 -3.84 11.57 -2.12
N VAL A 117 -3.28 12.39 -1.23
CA VAL A 117 -1.87 12.84 -1.29
C VAL A 117 -0.93 11.65 -1.25
N LEU A 118 -1.10 10.74 -0.27
CA LEU A 118 -0.29 9.54 -0.11
C LEU A 118 -0.36 8.65 -1.36
N MET A 119 -1.56 8.43 -1.89
CA MET A 119 -1.79 7.63 -3.10
C MET A 119 -1.07 8.22 -4.32
N ASN A 120 -1.13 9.55 -4.50
CA ASN A 120 -0.47 10.21 -5.62
C ASN A 120 1.05 10.11 -5.53
N ILE A 121 1.63 10.35 -4.34
CA ILE A 121 3.08 10.30 -4.14
C ILE A 121 3.59 8.87 -4.28
N LEU A 122 2.97 7.90 -3.60
CA LEU A 122 3.38 6.49 -3.68
C LEU A 122 3.20 5.92 -5.09
N SER A 123 2.12 6.27 -5.79
CA SER A 123 1.93 5.83 -7.18
C SER A 123 3.03 6.36 -8.10
N ASN A 124 3.44 7.62 -7.92
CA ASN A 124 4.54 8.19 -8.70
C ASN A 124 5.89 7.53 -8.38
N ALA A 125 6.18 7.25 -7.10
CA ALA A 125 7.37 6.49 -6.71
C ALA A 125 7.39 5.10 -7.37
N ILE A 126 6.27 4.37 -7.33
CA ILE A 126 6.13 3.06 -7.96
C ILE A 126 6.34 3.15 -9.48
N ASP A 127 5.75 4.13 -10.15
CA ASP A 127 5.91 4.31 -11.61
C ASP A 127 7.39 4.51 -11.99
N THR A 128 8.09 5.41 -11.28
CA THR A 128 9.51 5.67 -11.52
C THR A 128 10.37 4.44 -11.26
N LEU A 129 10.04 3.64 -10.24
CA LEU A 129 10.76 2.41 -9.94
C LEU A 129 10.53 1.31 -10.98
N ILE A 130 9.30 1.17 -11.49
CA ILE A 130 9.00 0.22 -12.58
C ILE A 130 9.78 0.60 -13.85
N GLU A 131 9.88 1.88 -14.17
CA GLU A 131 10.70 2.35 -15.30
C GLU A 131 12.19 2.10 -15.07
N ALA A 132 12.69 2.31 -13.85
CA ALA A 132 14.08 2.06 -13.49
C ALA A 132 14.47 0.59 -13.65
N VAL A 133 13.63 -0.36 -13.21
CA VAL A 133 13.85 -1.81 -13.38
C VAL A 133 13.96 -2.20 -14.84
N LYS A 134 13.11 -1.64 -15.71
CA LYS A 134 13.16 -1.93 -17.15
C LYS A 134 14.47 -1.49 -17.81
N ASN A 135 15.10 -0.46 -17.27
CA ASN A 135 16.34 0.11 -17.81
C ASN A 135 17.61 -0.51 -17.19
N HIS A 136 17.51 -1.20 -16.05
CA HIS A 136 18.66 -1.70 -15.29
C HIS A 136 18.42 -3.11 -14.72
N CYS A 137 19.21 -4.10 -15.19
CA CYS A 137 19.08 -5.49 -14.75
C CYS A 137 19.48 -5.76 -13.28
N ASP A 138 20.34 -4.92 -12.68
CA ASP A 138 20.84 -5.06 -11.29
C ASP A 138 20.35 -3.92 -10.38
N PHE A 139 19.05 -3.59 -10.46
CA PHE A 139 18.43 -2.57 -9.63
C PHE A 139 17.43 -3.20 -8.66
N THR A 140 17.60 -2.93 -7.36
CA THR A 140 16.63 -3.31 -6.32
C THR A 140 15.74 -2.12 -5.97
N PRO A 141 14.47 -2.12 -6.38
CA PRO A 141 13.56 -1.01 -6.09
C PRO A 141 13.27 -0.89 -4.61
N GLN A 142 13.34 0.32 -4.08
CA GLN A 142 13.08 0.60 -2.67
C GLN A 142 12.27 1.88 -2.51
N ILE A 143 11.30 1.83 -1.60
CA ILE A 143 10.61 3.00 -1.06
C ILE A 143 10.83 3.02 0.45
N ARG A 144 11.37 4.12 0.95
CA ARG A 144 11.51 4.40 2.38
C ARG A 144 10.45 5.39 2.81
N ILE A 145 9.67 5.04 3.82
CA ILE A 145 8.66 5.89 4.44
C ILE A 145 9.08 6.12 5.87
N SER A 146 9.31 7.37 6.23
CA SER A 146 9.61 7.77 7.61
C SER A 146 8.62 8.79 8.11
N THR A 147 8.33 8.75 9.41
CA THR A 147 7.48 9.74 10.06
C THR A 147 8.14 10.28 11.32
N THR A 148 8.04 11.58 11.54
CA THR A 148 8.54 12.22 12.77
C THR A 148 7.73 13.46 13.11
N THR A 149 7.80 13.91 14.35
CA THR A 149 7.37 15.27 14.70
C THR A 149 8.50 16.26 14.46
N SER A 150 8.17 17.52 14.16
CA SER A 150 9.16 18.61 14.15
C SER A 150 9.83 18.75 15.53
N PRO A 151 11.02 19.38 15.63
CA PRO A 151 11.68 19.62 16.92
C PRO A 151 10.81 20.39 17.93
N SER A 152 9.98 21.31 17.43
CA SER A 152 8.99 22.06 18.21
C SER A 152 7.73 21.27 18.56
N LYS A 153 7.58 20.03 18.07
CA LYS A 153 6.37 19.19 18.16
C LYS A 153 5.08 19.87 17.69
N SER A 154 5.20 20.85 16.80
CA SER A 154 4.07 21.60 16.25
C SER A 154 3.65 21.13 14.86
N ARG A 155 4.39 20.18 14.27
CA ARG A 155 4.11 19.61 12.95
C ARG A 155 4.41 18.14 12.94
N ALA A 156 3.58 17.36 12.26
CA ALA A 156 3.92 16.02 11.82
C ALA A 156 4.58 16.07 10.45
N ILE A 157 5.56 15.22 10.25
CA ILE A 157 6.37 15.14 9.04
C ILE A 157 6.30 13.71 8.54
N ILE A 158 5.95 13.54 7.27
CA ILE A 158 6.02 12.28 6.53
C ILE A 158 7.03 12.47 5.41
N CYS A 159 8.05 11.63 5.34
CA CYS A 159 8.98 11.58 4.21
C CYS A 159 8.79 10.27 3.45
N ILE A 160 8.61 10.37 2.14
CA ILE A 160 8.52 9.24 1.22
C ILE A 160 9.64 9.38 0.21
N ALA A 161 10.62 8.49 0.27
CA ALA A 161 11.79 8.49 -0.60
C ALA A 161 11.84 7.21 -1.45
N ASP A 162 11.99 7.36 -2.76
CA ASP A 162 12.33 6.27 -3.68
C ASP A 162 13.81 6.32 -4.08
N ASN A 163 14.35 5.18 -4.51
CA ASN A 163 15.70 5.10 -5.07
C ASN A 163 15.71 5.07 -6.61
N GLY A 164 14.68 5.61 -7.27
CA GLY A 164 14.51 5.57 -8.72
C GLY A 164 15.42 6.55 -9.49
N MET A 165 15.03 6.85 -10.72
CA MET A 165 15.82 7.68 -11.65
C MET A 165 15.97 9.15 -11.21
N GLY A 166 15.16 9.61 -10.25
CA GLY A 166 15.13 11.01 -9.84
C GLY A 166 14.58 11.95 -10.92
N ILE A 167 14.66 13.25 -10.64
CA ILE A 167 14.02 14.32 -11.42
C ILE A 167 15.07 15.40 -11.72
N SER A 168 15.05 15.96 -12.93
CA SER A 168 15.91 17.10 -13.30
C SER A 168 15.45 18.40 -12.63
N GLU A 169 16.33 19.39 -12.53
CA GLU A 169 15.97 20.68 -11.94
C GLU A 169 14.86 21.41 -12.70
N GLU A 170 14.80 21.26 -14.02
CA GLU A 170 13.77 21.84 -14.89
C GLU A 170 12.40 21.20 -14.62
N VAL A 171 12.37 19.87 -14.50
CA VAL A 171 11.14 19.13 -14.20
C VAL A 171 10.69 19.44 -12.77
N LYS A 172 11.60 19.46 -11.79
CA LYS A 172 11.33 19.75 -10.37
C LYS A 172 10.60 21.09 -10.16
N LYS A 173 10.91 22.11 -10.96
CA LYS A 173 10.24 23.42 -10.90
C LYS A 173 8.77 23.38 -11.33
N ARG A 174 8.38 22.37 -12.10
CA ARG A 174 7.07 22.25 -12.74
C ARG A 174 6.25 21.07 -12.25
N ILE A 175 6.78 20.20 -11.38
CA ILE A 175 6.07 18.99 -10.92
C ILE A 175 4.76 19.26 -10.21
N PHE A 176 4.56 20.48 -9.68
CA PHE A 176 3.32 20.91 -9.04
C PHE A 176 2.41 21.72 -9.98
N ASP A 177 2.85 21.99 -11.20
CA ASP A 177 2.03 22.67 -12.21
C ASP A 177 0.90 21.74 -12.66
N PRO A 178 -0.35 22.22 -12.70
CA PRO A 178 -1.46 21.44 -13.23
C PRO A 178 -1.18 20.96 -14.66
N PHE A 179 -1.54 19.70 -14.93
CA PHE A 179 -1.39 19.03 -16.24
C PHE A 179 0.04 18.77 -16.69
N PHE A 180 1.04 19.12 -15.88
CA PHE A 180 2.43 18.76 -16.19
C PHE A 180 2.70 17.30 -15.87
N THR A 181 3.24 16.56 -16.84
CA THR A 181 3.64 15.16 -16.68
C THR A 181 4.80 14.83 -17.60
N THR A 182 5.74 14.02 -17.12
CA THR A 182 6.80 13.42 -17.94
C THR A 182 6.42 12.06 -18.50
N LYS A 183 5.28 11.50 -18.07
CA LYS A 183 4.75 10.21 -18.54
C LYS A 183 4.17 10.34 -19.95
N GLU A 184 4.17 9.23 -20.67
CA GLU A 184 3.56 9.13 -22.00
C GLU A 184 2.07 9.54 -22.01
N VAL A 185 1.60 9.94 -23.19
CA VAL A 185 0.19 10.32 -23.41
C VAL A 185 -0.74 9.18 -22.97
N GLY A 186 -1.69 9.50 -22.10
CA GLY A 186 -2.66 8.54 -21.55
C GLY A 186 -2.20 7.77 -20.30
N LYS A 187 -0.92 7.84 -19.91
CA LYS A 187 -0.40 7.20 -18.67
C LYS A 187 -0.34 8.13 -17.46
N GLY A 188 -0.41 9.44 -17.68
CA GLY A 188 -0.41 10.44 -16.61
C GLY A 188 -1.38 11.57 -16.91
N THR A 189 -2.22 11.92 -15.92
CA THR A 189 -3.11 13.10 -16.02
C THR A 189 -2.38 14.41 -15.70
N GLY A 190 -1.19 14.34 -15.09
CA GLY A 190 -0.46 15.52 -14.61
C GLY A 190 -1.16 16.28 -13.48
N LEU A 191 -2.19 15.69 -12.87
CA LEU A 191 -2.98 16.35 -11.83
C LEU A 191 -2.63 15.91 -10.41
N GLY A 192 -2.05 14.72 -10.22
CA GLY A 192 -1.86 14.13 -8.89
C GLY A 192 -1.02 15.00 -7.95
N LEU A 193 0.16 15.46 -8.39
CA LEU A 193 1.03 16.29 -7.55
C LEU A 193 0.49 17.71 -7.35
N ALA A 194 -0.16 18.29 -8.36
CA ALA A 194 -0.83 19.60 -8.22
C ALA A 194 -1.96 19.55 -7.19
N ILE A 195 -2.81 18.52 -7.24
CA ILE A 195 -3.86 18.29 -6.23
C ILE A 195 -3.23 18.06 -4.86
N SER A 196 -2.13 17.29 -4.80
CA SER A 196 -1.44 17.03 -3.53
C SER A 196 -0.90 18.31 -2.90
N TYR A 197 -0.34 19.21 -3.70
CA TYR A 197 0.11 20.53 -3.26
C TYR A 197 -1.05 21.36 -2.71
N GLN A 198 -2.16 21.45 -3.46
CA GLN A 198 -3.36 22.17 -3.04
C GLN A 198 -3.93 21.64 -1.71
N ILE A 199 -3.96 20.32 -1.53
CA ILE A 199 -4.44 19.69 -0.29
C ILE A 199 -3.51 20.05 0.88
N ILE A 200 -2.21 19.88 0.73
CA ILE A 200 -1.28 20.06 1.84
C ILE A 200 -1.11 21.55 2.18
N VAL A 201 -0.83 22.37 1.18
CA VAL A 201 -0.50 23.80 1.38
C VAL A 201 -1.75 24.61 1.64
N ASP A 202 -2.78 24.49 0.80
CA ASP A 202 -3.92 25.41 0.88
C ASP A 202 -5.00 24.93 1.86
N LYS A 203 -5.27 23.62 1.92
CA LYS A 203 -6.29 23.08 2.86
C LYS A 203 -5.75 22.84 4.26
N HIS A 204 -4.56 22.27 4.38
CA HIS A 204 -3.97 21.89 5.68
C HIS A 204 -2.97 22.91 6.23
N GLN A 205 -2.64 23.98 5.47
CA GLN A 205 -1.64 24.98 5.87
C GLN A 205 -0.28 24.33 6.20
N GLY A 206 -0.01 23.24 5.51
CA GLY A 206 1.19 22.42 5.61
C GLY A 206 2.25 22.81 4.59
N VAL A 207 3.21 21.92 4.40
CA VAL A 207 4.32 22.11 3.46
C VAL A 207 4.50 20.83 2.67
N LEU A 208 4.54 20.93 1.34
CA LEU A 208 4.93 19.83 0.45
C LEU A 208 6.21 20.21 -0.28
N LYS A 209 7.29 19.48 -0.03
CA LYS A 209 8.61 19.69 -0.65
C LYS A 209 9.04 18.46 -1.42
N CYS A 210 9.74 18.67 -2.52
CA CYS A 210 10.38 17.61 -3.30
C CYS A 210 11.88 17.86 -3.37
N THR A 211 12.66 16.88 -2.93
CA THR A 211 14.11 16.84 -3.06
C THR A 211 14.46 15.69 -3.98
N SER A 212 15.09 15.98 -5.12
CA SER A 212 15.44 14.96 -6.10
C SER A 212 16.72 15.35 -6.82
N LYS A 213 17.50 14.35 -7.23
CA LYS A 213 18.64 14.50 -8.12
C LYS A 213 18.63 13.35 -9.13
N PRO A 214 19.04 13.58 -10.39
CA PRO A 214 19.15 12.50 -11.38
C PRO A 214 19.99 11.33 -10.85
N ASN A 215 19.48 10.11 -11.01
CA ASN A 215 20.06 8.84 -10.58
C ASN A 215 20.31 8.71 -9.06
N LYS A 216 19.62 9.50 -8.25
CA LYS A 216 19.68 9.43 -6.77
C LYS A 216 18.32 9.22 -6.12
N GLY A 217 17.26 9.05 -6.91
CA GLY A 217 15.90 8.95 -6.41
C GLY A 217 15.27 10.29 -6.08
N THR A 218 14.05 10.22 -5.53
CA THR A 218 13.24 11.38 -5.16
C THR A 218 12.71 11.21 -3.75
N GLU A 219 12.69 12.29 -2.99
CA GLU A 219 12.07 12.37 -1.67
C GLU A 219 10.99 13.46 -1.66
N PHE A 220 9.79 13.07 -1.29
CA PHE A 220 8.71 14.00 -0.96
C PHE A 220 8.57 14.12 0.57
N MET A 221 8.64 15.35 1.07
CA MET A 221 8.42 15.70 2.46
C MET A 221 7.07 16.41 2.60
N ILE A 222 6.20 15.85 3.43
CA ILE A 222 4.88 16.38 3.76
C ILE A 222 4.92 16.83 5.22
N GLU A 223 4.69 18.10 5.50
CA GLU A 223 4.50 18.64 6.85
C GLU A 223 3.04 19.01 7.06
N ILE A 224 2.44 18.57 8.17
CA ILE A 224 1.07 18.92 8.58
C ILE A 224 1.12 19.55 9.98
N PRO A 225 0.54 20.74 10.21
CA PRO A 225 0.47 21.34 11.53
C PRO A 225 -0.29 20.45 12.53
N LEU A 226 0.29 20.30 13.73
CA LEU A 226 -0.37 19.73 14.89
C LEU A 226 -1.07 20.90 15.60
N LYS A 227 -2.40 20.91 15.60
CA LYS A 227 -3.20 21.88 16.36
C LYS A 227 -3.56 21.32 17.72
#